data_AF-A0A9Q0VU42-F1
#
_entry.id   AF-A0A9Q0VU42-F1
#
_cell.length_a   1.000
_cell.length_b   1.000
_cell.length_c   1.000
_cell.angle_alpha   90.00
_cell.angle_beta   90.00
_cell.angle_gamma   90.00
#
_symmetry.space_group_name_H-M   'P 1'
#
loop_
_entity.id
_entity.type
_entity.pdbx_description
1 polymer ?
#
loop_
_entity_poly.entity_id
_entity_poly.type
_entity_poly.pdbx_seq_one_letter_code
_entity_poly.pdbx_strand_id
1 'polypeptide(L)'
;MLEYLGGYTTRTSLPRCFIGTYGRSSTSLDSIPYYPSFKKDAKKGKLPGYVVIEQRYTDLKTAPANDDHPSHDVYQGQMLVKEVYETLRASPQWSETLLVITYDEHGGFYDHVATPVSGVPSPDGIVGPEPFLFKFDRLGVRVPSIMVSPWIEKGTVVHGPNGSPFPTSEYEHSSIPATVKKLFNMTTFLTKRDEWAGTFEGIVQTRKEPRTDCPERLPIPTRIRKSEPNEDAKLTEFQQELLQLAAVLKGENTLTSYLEKMGKEMTVKQGNDYMEDAVKRFLEAGLYAKRMGVDEEQIVQMRPSLTTRTMKPTTSQP
;
A
#
# COMPACT_ATOMS: atom_id res chain seq x y z
N MET A 1 -5.42 -19.18 -7.48
CA MET A 1 -6.18 -20.40 -7.80
C MET A 1 -7.57 -19.97 -8.24
N LEU A 2 -7.97 -20.35 -9.45
CA LEU A 2 -9.29 -20.06 -10.02
C LEU A 2 -10.37 -20.85 -9.31
N GLU A 3 -11.45 -20.19 -8.88
CA GLU A 3 -12.80 -20.71 -9.13
C GLU A 3 -13.86 -19.60 -9.05
N TYR A 4 -14.76 -19.66 -10.03
CA TYR A 4 -15.86 -18.73 -10.28
C TYR A 4 -17.13 -19.38 -9.74
N LEU A 5 -17.84 -18.73 -8.82
CA LEU A 5 -19.24 -19.05 -8.54
C LEU A 5 -20.04 -17.75 -8.55
N GLY A 6 -20.88 -17.61 -9.58
CA GLY A 6 -21.85 -16.53 -9.68
C GLY A 6 -23.04 -16.77 -8.77
N GLY A 7 -23.66 -15.67 -8.33
CA GLY A 7 -25.04 -15.70 -7.85
C GLY A 7 -25.38 -14.64 -6.82
N TYR A 8 -26.40 -13.85 -7.17
CA TYR A 8 -27.32 -13.13 -6.28
C TYR A 8 -26.90 -11.76 -5.74
N THR A 9 -27.27 -10.76 -6.53
CA THR A 9 -27.87 -9.51 -6.05
C THR A 9 -28.76 -9.72 -4.83
N THR A 10 -28.36 -9.16 -3.69
CA THR A 10 -29.28 -8.60 -2.71
C THR A 10 -28.79 -7.21 -2.34
N ARG A 11 -29.72 -6.27 -2.24
CA ARG A 11 -29.49 -4.86 -1.90
C ARG A 11 -28.76 -4.74 -0.56
N THR A 12 -27.46 -4.54 -0.60
CA THR A 12 -26.72 -3.78 0.41
C THR A 12 -25.79 -2.83 -0.33
N SER A 13 -26.02 -1.53 -0.17
CA SER A 13 -25.32 -0.45 -0.84
C SER A 13 -23.95 -0.22 -0.21
N LEU A 14 -23.10 -1.25 -0.23
CA LEU A 14 -21.69 -1.10 0.12
C LEU A 14 -20.91 -0.62 -1.13
N PRO A 15 -20.01 0.35 -1.00
CA PRO A 15 -19.11 0.72 -2.08
C PRO A 15 -18.32 -0.50 -2.53
N ARG A 16 -18.38 -0.81 -3.82
CA ARG A 16 -17.77 -1.98 -4.44
C ARG A 16 -16.28 -1.80 -4.67
N CYS A 17 -15.77 -0.57 -4.73
CA CYS A 17 -14.37 -0.27 -4.93
C CYS A 17 -13.76 0.20 -3.61
N PHE A 18 -13.08 -0.72 -2.95
CA PHE A 18 -12.13 -0.45 -1.89
C PHE A 18 -10.75 -0.25 -2.52
N ILE A 19 -9.86 0.52 -1.93
CA ILE A 19 -8.59 0.88 -2.57
C ILE A 19 -7.41 0.11 -1.92
N GLY A 20 -7.15 -1.17 -2.35
CA GLY A 20 -5.89 -1.94 -2.21
C GLY A 20 -5.30 -2.84 -3.41
N THR A 21 -3.97 -2.93 -3.72
CA THR A 21 -3.17 -2.76 -5.02
C THR A 21 -3.80 -2.79 -6.44
N TYR A 22 -3.48 -1.82 -7.33
CA TYR A 22 -3.76 -1.96 -8.79
C TYR A 22 -2.71 -2.82 -9.49
N GLY A 23 -2.92 -4.13 -9.45
CA GLY A 23 -2.27 -5.10 -10.34
C GLY A 23 -3.32 -5.82 -11.16
N ARG A 24 -3.73 -5.29 -12.31
CA ARG A 24 -4.56 -6.10 -13.22
C ARG A 24 -3.68 -7.12 -13.93
N SER A 25 -3.90 -8.38 -13.58
CA SER A 25 -3.72 -9.53 -14.47
C SER A 25 -4.57 -9.30 -15.74
N SER A 26 -4.00 -8.62 -16.73
CA SER A 26 -4.51 -8.62 -18.10
C SER A 26 -3.51 -9.35 -18.97
N THR A 27 -4.01 -10.29 -19.76
CA THR A 27 -3.31 -11.25 -20.61
C THR A 27 -2.54 -10.63 -21.79
N SER A 28 -2.17 -9.35 -21.75
CA SER A 28 -1.41 -8.68 -22.82
C SER A 28 -0.28 -7.82 -22.25
N LEU A 29 0.93 -8.28 -22.55
CA LEU A 29 2.25 -7.74 -22.22
C LEU A 29 2.59 -6.45 -22.99
N ASP A 30 1.86 -5.35 -22.76
CA ASP A 30 2.31 -4.05 -23.27
C ASP A 30 2.20 -2.99 -22.17
N SER A 31 3.35 -2.75 -21.53
CA SER A 31 3.63 -1.71 -20.54
C SER A 31 2.99 -1.92 -19.16
N ILE A 32 3.84 -2.19 -18.15
CA ILE A 32 3.50 -1.94 -16.74
C ILE A 32 4.02 -0.55 -16.39
N PRO A 33 3.21 0.49 -16.56
CA PRO A 33 3.26 1.62 -15.68
C PRO A 33 2.02 1.52 -14.78
N TYR A 34 2.26 1.36 -13.48
CA TYR A 34 1.24 1.19 -12.45
C TYR A 34 0.26 2.37 -12.39
N TYR A 35 0.66 3.55 -12.87
CA TYR A 35 -0.11 4.80 -12.77
C TYR A 35 -1.05 5.08 -13.97
N PRO A 36 -0.62 4.93 -15.24
CA PRO A 36 -1.49 5.15 -16.41
C PRO A 36 -2.67 4.17 -16.52
N SER A 37 -2.53 2.96 -15.99
CA SER A 37 -3.60 1.96 -16.02
C SER A 37 -4.74 2.31 -15.06
N PHE A 38 -4.45 2.71 -13.82
CA PHE A 38 -5.44 3.18 -12.85
C PHE A 38 -6.37 4.27 -13.42
N LYS A 39 -5.80 5.36 -13.95
CA LYS A 39 -6.59 6.46 -14.54
C LYS A 39 -7.43 6.01 -15.73
N LYS A 40 -6.86 5.17 -16.59
CA LYS A 40 -7.55 4.62 -17.77
C LYS A 40 -8.73 3.75 -17.35
N ASP A 41 -8.55 2.91 -16.34
CA ASP A 41 -9.59 2.01 -15.86
C ASP A 41 -10.67 2.75 -15.06
N ALA A 42 -10.30 3.73 -14.24
CA ALA A 42 -11.23 4.66 -13.60
C ALA A 42 -12.10 5.39 -14.65
N LYS A 43 -11.48 6.00 -15.66
CA LYS A 43 -12.19 6.69 -16.74
C LYS A 43 -13.17 5.78 -17.50
N LYS A 44 -12.86 4.49 -17.60
CA LYS A 44 -13.69 3.49 -18.29
C LYS A 44 -14.70 2.79 -17.39
N GLY A 45 -14.73 3.09 -16.08
CA GLY A 45 -15.54 2.36 -15.11
C GLY A 45 -15.15 0.89 -15.00
N LYS A 46 -13.85 0.58 -15.05
CA LYS A 46 -13.28 -0.78 -15.03
C LYS A 46 -12.35 -1.03 -13.84
N LEU A 47 -12.41 -0.19 -12.79
CA LEU A 47 -11.68 -0.47 -11.56
C LEU A 47 -12.23 -1.77 -10.92
N PRO A 48 -11.34 -2.66 -10.44
CA PRO A 48 -11.75 -3.84 -9.69
C PRO A 48 -12.28 -3.45 -8.32
N GLY A 49 -12.80 -4.44 -7.58
CA GLY A 49 -13.38 -4.19 -6.27
C GLY A 49 -12.39 -3.80 -5.17
N TYR A 50 -11.08 -3.98 -5.41
CA TYR A 50 -9.97 -3.67 -4.50
C TYR A 50 -8.80 -3.06 -5.30
N VAL A 51 -8.33 -1.82 -4.99
CA VAL A 51 -7.25 -1.06 -5.72
C VAL A 51 -6.25 -0.20 -4.87
N VAL A 52 -4.98 -0.53 -4.56
CA VAL A 52 -4.03 0.19 -3.63
C VAL A 52 -3.29 1.04 -4.61
N ILE A 53 -3.20 2.31 -4.27
CA ILE A 53 -2.31 3.23 -4.92
C ILE A 53 -1.03 3.24 -4.10
N GLU A 54 0.02 2.65 -4.66
CA GLU A 54 1.36 2.72 -4.09
C GLU A 54 2.02 4.03 -4.51
N GLN A 55 2.64 4.69 -3.54
CA GLN A 55 3.43 5.89 -3.70
C GLN A 55 4.83 5.56 -4.25
N ARG A 56 5.55 6.61 -4.65
CA ARG A 56 6.95 6.56 -5.03
C ARG A 56 7.80 6.92 -3.82
N TYR A 57 8.69 6.00 -3.46
CA TYR A 57 9.56 6.07 -2.29
C TYR A 57 10.98 6.63 -2.60
N THR A 58 11.24 6.95 -3.87
CA THR A 58 12.55 7.40 -4.36
C THR A 58 12.44 8.80 -4.99
N ASP A 59 13.27 9.72 -4.52
CA ASP A 59 13.21 11.13 -4.92
C ASP A 59 14.04 11.38 -6.19
N LEU A 60 13.45 11.08 -7.35
CA LEU A 60 14.07 11.25 -8.66
C LEU A 60 13.66 12.57 -9.32
N LYS A 61 14.53 13.18 -10.15
CA LYS A 61 14.20 14.46 -10.80
C LYS A 61 13.01 14.35 -11.76
N THR A 62 12.86 13.23 -12.45
CA THR A 62 11.78 12.99 -13.43
C THR A 62 10.54 12.34 -12.82
N ALA A 63 10.68 11.71 -11.65
CA ALA A 63 9.59 11.06 -10.93
C ALA A 63 9.79 11.27 -9.41
N PRO A 64 9.52 12.48 -8.90
CA PRO A 64 9.75 12.79 -7.49
C PRO A 64 8.98 11.87 -6.56
N ALA A 65 9.52 11.61 -5.37
CA ALA A 65 8.83 10.86 -4.34
C ALA A 65 7.54 11.59 -3.93
N ASN A 66 6.50 10.84 -3.60
CA ASN A 66 5.18 11.37 -3.30
C ASN A 66 4.49 10.61 -2.15
N ASP A 67 5.29 10.21 -1.17
CA ASP A 67 4.94 9.37 -0.03
C ASP A 67 4.71 10.15 1.28
N ASP A 68 4.79 11.49 1.24
CA ASP A 68 4.80 12.38 2.40
C ASP A 68 5.95 12.10 3.41
N HIS A 69 6.92 11.23 3.09
CA HIS A 69 7.99 10.83 4.00
C HIS A 69 9.12 11.89 4.03
N PRO A 70 9.65 12.30 5.18
CA PRO A 70 10.82 13.19 5.24
C PRO A 70 12.06 12.56 4.58
N SER A 71 12.85 13.26 3.77
CA SER A 71 12.83 14.69 3.44
C SER A 71 12.13 15.00 2.09
N HIS A 72 11.29 14.09 1.60
CA HIS A 72 10.54 14.27 0.36
C HIS A 72 9.58 15.46 0.45
N ASP A 73 9.22 16.02 -0.70
CA ASP A 73 8.31 17.17 -0.76
C ASP A 73 6.87 16.72 -0.50
N VAL A 74 6.31 17.10 0.66
CA VAL A 74 4.90 16.86 1.01
C VAL A 74 3.94 17.40 -0.07
N TYR A 75 4.35 18.43 -0.83
CA TYR A 75 3.58 18.88 -1.98
C TYR A 75 3.28 17.75 -2.97
N GLN A 76 4.24 16.86 -3.24
CA GLN A 76 4.06 15.75 -4.17
C GLN A 76 3.09 14.69 -3.64
N GLY A 77 3.14 14.38 -2.33
CA GLY A 77 2.19 13.45 -1.70
C GLY A 77 0.76 14.03 -1.68
N GLN A 78 0.62 15.31 -1.36
CA GLN A 78 -0.69 15.98 -1.43
C GLN A 78 -1.21 16.11 -2.87
N MET A 79 -0.32 16.26 -3.86
CA MET A 79 -0.68 16.18 -5.28
C MET A 79 -1.16 14.78 -5.67
N LEU A 80 -0.53 13.71 -5.17
CA LEU A 80 -1.00 12.33 -5.38
C LEU A 80 -2.42 12.15 -4.84
N VAL A 81 -2.69 12.56 -3.60
CA VAL A 81 -4.03 12.49 -2.99
C VAL A 81 -5.05 13.22 -3.86
N LYS A 82 -4.74 14.45 -4.28
CA LYS A 82 -5.59 15.23 -5.18
C LYS A 82 -5.88 14.51 -6.49
N GLU A 83 -4.85 13.97 -7.12
CA GLU A 83 -4.93 13.32 -8.42
C GLU A 83 -5.76 12.02 -8.36
N VAL A 84 -5.58 11.23 -7.30
CA VAL A 84 -6.38 10.02 -7.04
C VAL A 84 -7.84 10.39 -6.80
N TYR A 85 -8.10 11.37 -5.91
CA TYR A 85 -9.46 11.81 -5.63
C TYR A 85 -10.18 12.28 -6.91
N GLU A 86 -9.57 13.18 -7.68
CA GLU A 86 -10.20 13.74 -8.89
C GLU A 86 -10.40 12.67 -9.97
N THR A 87 -9.49 11.71 -10.06
CA THR A 87 -9.64 10.55 -10.97
C THR A 87 -10.85 9.70 -10.60
N LEU A 88 -11.03 9.38 -9.31
CA LEU A 88 -12.16 8.60 -8.82
C LEU A 88 -13.47 9.40 -8.89
N ARG A 89 -13.42 10.69 -8.56
CA ARG A 89 -14.58 11.57 -8.60
C ARG A 89 -15.15 11.74 -10.01
N ALA A 90 -14.29 11.71 -11.03
CA ALA A 90 -14.67 11.74 -12.44
C ALA A 90 -15.04 10.35 -13.00
N SER A 91 -14.85 9.27 -12.23
CA SER A 91 -15.16 7.91 -12.66
C SER A 91 -16.67 7.66 -12.70
N PRO A 92 -17.18 6.90 -13.68
CA PRO A 92 -18.55 6.37 -13.64
C PRO A 92 -18.82 5.50 -12.40
N GLN A 93 -17.78 4.98 -11.74
CA GLN A 93 -17.89 4.17 -10.52
C GLN A 93 -17.85 4.99 -9.21
N TRP A 94 -17.85 6.34 -9.26
CA TRP A 94 -17.76 7.18 -8.06
C TRP A 94 -18.79 6.83 -6.98
N SER A 95 -20.05 6.58 -7.37
CA SER A 95 -21.12 6.18 -6.45
C SER A 95 -20.92 4.79 -5.83
N GLU A 96 -19.90 4.05 -6.24
CA GLU A 96 -19.54 2.74 -5.72
C GLU A 96 -18.14 2.74 -5.08
N THR A 97 -17.55 3.91 -4.83
CA THR A 97 -16.17 4.03 -4.32
C THR A 97 -16.13 4.40 -2.84
N LEU A 98 -15.24 3.72 -2.10
CA LEU A 98 -14.69 4.17 -0.82
C LEU A 98 -13.18 4.33 -0.99
N LEU A 99 -12.72 5.56 -0.98
CA LEU A 99 -11.30 5.88 -0.90
C LEU A 99 -10.91 5.96 0.58
N VAL A 100 -9.95 5.13 0.98
CA VAL A 100 -9.33 5.18 2.31
C VAL A 100 -7.91 5.70 2.12
N ILE A 101 -7.59 6.81 2.78
CA ILE A 101 -6.25 7.40 2.83
C ILE A 101 -5.75 7.19 4.25
N THR A 102 -4.66 6.46 4.43
CA THR A 102 -4.07 6.19 5.74
C THR A 102 -2.56 6.25 5.64
N TYR A 103 -1.90 6.38 6.79
CA TYR A 103 -0.45 6.35 6.90
C TYR A 103 -0.01 5.04 7.54
N ASP A 104 1.16 4.53 7.15
CA ASP A 104 1.76 3.33 7.71
C ASP A 104 2.28 3.56 9.13
N GLU A 105 2.81 4.77 9.39
CA GLU A 105 3.36 5.16 10.67
C GLU A 105 3.09 6.63 11.04
N HIS A 106 3.46 7.04 12.26
CA HIS A 106 3.12 8.33 12.85
C HIS A 106 4.11 9.47 12.51
N GLY A 107 5.28 9.15 11.96
CA GLY A 107 6.30 10.11 11.56
C GLY A 107 7.12 10.71 12.71
N GLY A 108 7.07 10.12 13.91
CA GLY A 108 7.90 10.52 15.06
C GLY A 108 7.42 11.74 15.83
N PHE A 109 6.29 12.34 15.46
CA PHE A 109 5.71 13.48 16.17
C PHE A 109 4.94 13.04 17.43
N TYR A 110 4.88 13.91 18.43
CA TYR A 110 4.10 13.66 19.65
C TYR A 110 2.60 13.56 19.33
N ASP A 111 1.98 12.47 19.79
CA ASP A 111 0.52 12.34 19.90
C ASP A 111 0.14 12.24 21.38
N HIS A 112 -0.92 12.94 21.78
CA HIS A 112 -1.38 13.00 23.16
C HIS A 112 -2.23 11.79 23.57
N VAL A 113 -2.70 10.99 22.61
CA VAL A 113 -3.53 9.81 22.88
C VAL A 113 -2.63 8.65 23.26
N ALA A 114 -2.85 8.12 24.47
CA ALA A 114 -2.18 6.91 24.92
C ALA A 114 -2.57 5.72 24.02
N THR A 115 -1.60 4.87 23.67
CA THR A 115 -1.85 3.76 22.76
C THR A 115 -2.72 2.69 23.43
N PRO A 116 -3.73 2.13 22.73
CA PRO A 116 -4.54 1.04 23.27
C PRO A 116 -3.70 -0.21 23.59
N VAL A 117 -3.86 -0.72 24.81
CA VAL A 117 -3.18 -1.94 25.30
C VAL A 117 -4.15 -2.97 25.86
N SER A 118 -5.43 -2.63 26.03
CA SER A 118 -6.42 -3.49 26.67
C SER A 118 -7.12 -4.37 25.64
N GLY A 119 -7.04 -5.70 25.83
CA GLY A 119 -7.78 -6.65 25.00
C GLY A 119 -7.36 -6.67 23.53
N VAL A 120 -6.16 -6.19 23.21
CA VAL A 120 -5.57 -6.17 21.87
C VAL A 120 -4.90 -7.54 21.63
N PRO A 121 -5.45 -8.46 20.82
CA PRO A 121 -4.94 -9.84 20.72
C PRO A 121 -3.61 -9.92 19.96
N SER A 122 -2.65 -10.75 20.36
CA SER A 122 -1.53 -11.06 19.44
C SER A 122 -2.08 -11.66 18.13
N PRO A 123 -1.61 -11.21 16.94
CA PRO A 123 -2.20 -11.61 15.65
C PRO A 123 -2.15 -13.13 15.45
N ASP A 124 -0.99 -13.72 15.71
CA ASP A 124 -0.67 -15.13 15.47
C ASP A 124 -0.04 -15.83 16.69
N GLY A 125 0.21 -15.09 17.78
CA GLY A 125 0.88 -15.61 18.97
C GLY A 125 2.39 -15.69 18.85
N ILE A 126 2.98 -15.21 17.75
CA ILE A 126 4.43 -15.14 17.58
C ILE A 126 4.95 -13.98 18.43
N VAL A 127 5.99 -14.26 19.20
CA VAL A 127 6.69 -13.25 20.00
C VAL A 127 7.99 -12.84 19.31
N GLY A 128 8.35 -11.57 19.45
CA GLY A 128 9.63 -11.06 18.99
C GLY A 128 10.80 -11.76 19.69
N PRO A 129 12.02 -11.69 19.11
CA PRO A 129 13.20 -12.30 19.71
C PRO A 129 13.63 -11.59 21.00
N GLU A 130 14.56 -12.23 21.72
CA GLU A 130 15.29 -11.58 22.82
C GLU A 130 16.03 -10.32 22.35
N PRO A 131 16.23 -9.31 23.24
CA PRO A 131 15.90 -9.33 24.66
C PRO A 131 14.47 -8.85 24.98
N PHE A 132 13.72 -8.36 24.00
CA PHE A 132 12.47 -7.64 24.25
C PHE A 132 11.23 -8.52 24.33
N LEU A 133 11.24 -9.69 23.67
CA LEU A 133 10.12 -10.64 23.68
C LEU A 133 8.76 -9.98 23.39
N PHE A 134 8.74 -9.07 22.42
CA PHE A 134 7.58 -8.25 22.12
C PHE A 134 6.40 -9.11 21.64
N LYS A 135 5.27 -9.06 22.35
CA LYS A 135 4.14 -9.98 22.14
C LYS A 135 3.16 -9.58 21.06
N PHE A 136 3.30 -8.36 20.54
CA PHE A 136 2.35 -7.76 19.60
C PHE A 136 0.91 -7.75 20.16
N ASP A 137 0.74 -7.51 21.46
CA ASP A 137 -0.55 -7.45 22.19
C ASP A 137 -0.96 -6.00 22.55
N ARG A 138 -0.55 -5.05 21.72
CA ARG A 138 -0.83 -3.61 21.85
C ARG A 138 -0.83 -2.93 20.49
N LEU A 139 -1.41 -1.74 20.43
CA LEU A 139 -1.33 -0.87 19.24
C LEU A 139 -0.16 0.10 19.33
N GLY A 140 0.23 0.61 18.16
CA GLY A 140 1.20 1.70 18.01
C GLY A 140 0.57 3.08 18.22
N VAL A 141 1.36 4.12 17.94
CA VAL A 141 0.89 5.51 17.96
C VAL A 141 -0.16 5.72 16.87
N ARG A 142 -1.11 6.63 17.12
CA ARG A 142 -2.17 6.94 16.16
C ARG A 142 -1.58 7.48 14.85
N VAL A 143 -2.18 7.06 13.75
CA VAL A 143 -1.92 7.59 12.41
C VAL A 143 -3.18 8.29 11.87
N PRO A 144 -3.05 9.29 10.98
CA PRO A 144 -4.20 9.87 10.30
C PRO A 144 -4.89 8.83 9.41
N SER A 145 -6.22 8.84 9.39
CA SER A 145 -7.02 8.04 8.46
C SER A 145 -8.22 8.86 7.99
N ILE A 146 -8.40 8.93 6.67
CA ILE A 146 -9.43 9.73 6.01
C ILE A 146 -10.21 8.82 5.07
N MET A 147 -11.53 8.83 5.20
CA MET A 147 -12.44 8.10 4.34
C MET A 147 -13.24 9.06 3.46
N VAL A 148 -13.27 8.76 2.18
CA VAL A 148 -13.90 9.61 1.17
C VAL A 148 -14.83 8.78 0.31
N SER A 149 -16.11 9.11 0.36
CA SER A 149 -17.16 8.43 -0.41
C SER A 149 -18.39 9.34 -0.49
N PRO A 150 -19.20 9.29 -1.57
CA PRO A 150 -20.48 9.98 -1.60
C PRO A 150 -21.48 9.41 -0.57
N TRP A 151 -21.19 8.26 0.04
CA TRP A 151 -22.02 7.66 1.09
C TRP A 151 -21.72 8.18 2.50
N ILE A 152 -20.73 9.06 2.67
CA ILE A 152 -20.33 9.62 3.98
C ILE A 152 -20.86 11.06 4.12
N GLU A 153 -21.50 11.35 5.25
CA GLU A 153 -21.99 12.69 5.57
C GLU A 153 -20.86 13.74 5.59
N LYS A 154 -21.19 14.97 5.19
CA LYS A 154 -20.21 16.06 5.18
C LYS A 154 -19.75 16.38 6.60
N GLY A 155 -18.43 16.44 6.81
CA GLY A 155 -17.85 16.82 8.11
C GLY A 155 -17.96 15.72 9.17
N THR A 156 -18.11 14.46 8.76
CA THR A 156 -18.15 13.33 9.70
C THR A 156 -16.80 13.13 10.38
N VAL A 157 -16.82 12.99 11.70
CA VAL A 157 -15.69 12.53 12.52
C VAL A 157 -16.10 11.23 13.19
N VAL A 158 -15.29 10.18 13.01
CA VAL A 158 -15.53 8.85 13.59
C VAL A 158 -14.49 8.62 14.69
N HIS A 159 -14.94 8.37 15.91
CA HIS A 159 -14.06 8.25 17.08
C HIS A 159 -13.61 6.81 17.41
N GLY A 160 -14.24 5.79 16.81
CA GLY A 160 -13.95 4.39 17.05
C GLY A 160 -15.06 3.48 16.50
N PRO A 161 -14.92 2.15 16.59
CA PRO A 161 -15.86 1.21 15.99
C PRO A 161 -17.07 0.90 16.88
N ASN A 162 -17.33 1.73 17.90
CA ASN A 162 -18.47 1.60 18.83
C ASN A 162 -18.58 0.22 19.50
N GLY A 163 -17.44 -0.36 19.92
CA GLY A 163 -17.40 -1.64 20.63
C GLY A 163 -17.73 -2.87 19.75
N SER A 164 -17.54 -2.75 18.44
CA SER A 164 -17.72 -3.84 17.48
C SER A 164 -16.41 -4.15 16.74
N PRO A 165 -16.09 -5.43 16.47
CA PRO A 165 -16.82 -6.63 16.85
C PRO A 165 -16.75 -6.99 18.35
N PHE A 166 -15.77 -6.46 19.08
CA PHE A 166 -15.59 -6.68 20.52
C PHE A 166 -15.61 -5.34 21.29
N PRO A 167 -15.91 -5.34 22.60
CA PRO A 167 -15.94 -4.11 23.41
C PRO A 167 -14.63 -3.32 23.42
N THR A 168 -13.49 -3.98 23.17
CA THR A 168 -12.17 -3.36 23.10
C THR A 168 -11.69 -3.06 21.69
N SER A 169 -12.47 -3.39 20.65
CA SER A 169 -12.08 -3.19 19.26
C SER A 169 -11.77 -1.72 18.97
N GLU A 170 -10.72 -1.51 18.19
CA GLU A 170 -10.30 -0.19 17.70
C GLU A 170 -10.24 -0.19 16.18
N TYR A 171 -10.17 1.01 15.60
CA TYR A 171 -9.74 1.17 14.20
C TYR A 171 -8.21 1.21 14.14
N GLU A 172 -7.64 0.27 13.38
CA GLU A 172 -6.20 0.16 13.13
C GLU A 172 -5.95 -0.47 11.74
N HIS A 173 -4.70 -0.68 11.33
CA HIS A 173 -4.38 -1.14 9.97
C HIS A 173 -5.11 -2.43 9.56
N SER A 174 -5.35 -3.35 10.48
CA SER A 174 -6.07 -4.61 10.23
C SER A 174 -7.59 -4.42 10.08
N SER A 175 -8.12 -3.22 10.35
CA SER A 175 -9.48 -2.83 9.95
C SER A 175 -9.68 -2.88 8.43
N ILE A 176 -8.60 -2.69 7.65
CA ILE A 176 -8.62 -2.82 6.19
C ILE A 176 -8.93 -4.27 5.78
N PRO A 177 -8.08 -5.28 6.08
CA PRO A 177 -8.37 -6.67 5.75
C PRO A 177 -9.65 -7.19 6.42
N ALA A 178 -9.98 -6.75 7.63
CA ALA A 178 -11.25 -7.09 8.28
C ALA A 178 -12.48 -6.61 7.48
N THR A 179 -12.40 -5.39 6.94
CA THR A 179 -13.46 -4.83 6.09
C THR A 179 -13.51 -5.55 4.75
N VAL A 180 -12.36 -5.84 4.12
CA VAL A 180 -12.25 -6.60 2.87
C VAL A 180 -12.88 -7.99 3.02
N LYS A 181 -12.56 -8.71 4.10
CA LYS A 181 -13.15 -10.01 4.44
C LYS A 181 -14.67 -9.95 4.42
N LYS A 182 -15.28 -8.93 5.04
CA LYS A 182 -16.73 -8.72 5.04
C LYS A 182 -17.26 -8.35 3.65
N LEU A 183 -16.61 -7.42 2.96
CA LEU A 183 -17.02 -6.95 1.63
C LEU A 183 -17.07 -8.08 0.59
N PHE A 184 -16.10 -9.00 0.64
CA PHE A 184 -16.03 -10.13 -0.29
C PHE A 184 -16.58 -11.44 0.27
N ASN A 185 -17.26 -11.39 1.43
CA ASN A 185 -17.86 -12.55 2.09
C ASN A 185 -16.90 -13.74 2.24
N MET A 186 -15.65 -13.46 2.62
CA MET A 186 -14.63 -14.48 2.85
C MET A 186 -14.95 -15.25 4.14
N THR A 187 -14.62 -16.55 4.17
CA THR A 187 -15.02 -17.46 5.26
C THR A 187 -14.18 -17.30 6.53
N THR A 188 -12.89 -16.99 6.39
CA THR A 188 -11.94 -16.91 7.50
C THR A 188 -11.26 -15.54 7.56
N PHE A 189 -10.90 -15.13 8.78
CA PHE A 189 -9.95 -14.04 9.00
C PHE A 189 -8.51 -14.52 8.78
N LEU A 190 -7.59 -13.60 8.52
CA LEU A 190 -6.17 -13.92 8.34
C LEU A 190 -5.48 -14.21 9.68
N THR A 191 -5.88 -13.49 10.73
CA THR A 191 -5.28 -13.51 12.06
C THR A 191 -6.34 -13.23 13.14
N LYS A 192 -5.95 -13.26 14.42
CA LYS A 192 -6.82 -12.81 15.52
C LYS A 192 -6.96 -11.28 15.55
N ARG A 193 -6.02 -10.55 14.94
CA ARG A 193 -5.99 -9.08 14.95
C ARG A 193 -7.08 -8.51 14.02
N ASP A 194 -7.19 -9.00 12.79
CA ASP A 194 -8.25 -8.58 11.85
C ASP A 194 -9.63 -9.14 12.23
N GLU A 195 -9.70 -10.28 12.93
CA GLU A 195 -10.96 -10.70 13.56
C GLU A 195 -11.42 -9.70 14.63
N TRP A 196 -10.49 -9.14 15.39
CA TRP A 196 -10.76 -8.18 16.46
C TRP A 196 -10.98 -6.74 15.97
N ALA A 197 -10.38 -6.35 14.85
CA ALA A 197 -10.37 -4.98 14.36
C ALA A 197 -11.78 -4.47 14.00
N GLY A 198 -12.03 -3.18 14.26
CA GLY A 198 -13.24 -2.51 13.80
C GLY A 198 -13.35 -2.49 12.28
N THR A 199 -14.56 -2.51 11.72
CA THR A 199 -14.80 -2.50 10.28
C THR A 199 -15.58 -1.26 9.82
N PHE A 200 -15.49 -0.92 8.53
CA PHE A 200 -15.94 0.40 8.03
C PHE A 200 -17.38 0.46 7.49
N GLU A 201 -18.10 -0.66 7.42
CA GLU A 201 -19.46 -0.70 6.86
C GLU A 201 -20.42 0.29 7.54
N GLY A 202 -20.30 0.46 8.86
CA GLY A 202 -21.14 1.38 9.62
C GLY A 202 -20.94 2.86 9.24
N ILE A 203 -19.80 3.20 8.62
CA ILE A 203 -19.46 4.56 8.20
C ILE A 203 -20.17 4.91 6.89
N VAL A 204 -20.24 3.96 5.96
CA VAL A 204 -20.81 4.15 4.61
C VAL A 204 -22.30 3.79 4.51
N GLN A 205 -22.87 3.13 5.51
CA GLN A 205 -24.29 2.74 5.54
C GLN A 205 -25.20 3.77 6.23
N THR A 206 -24.69 4.96 6.53
CA THR A 206 -25.45 6.03 7.20
C THR A 206 -26.50 6.67 6.28
N ARG A 207 -26.33 6.54 4.96
CA ARG A 207 -27.16 7.21 3.94
C ARG A 207 -27.95 6.22 3.09
N LYS A 208 -29.14 6.67 2.65
CA LYS A 208 -29.98 5.93 1.68
C LYS A 208 -29.64 6.25 0.22
N GLU A 209 -29.07 7.42 -0.03
CA GLU A 209 -28.69 7.89 -1.35
C GLU A 209 -27.31 8.58 -1.31
N PRO A 210 -26.50 8.43 -2.38
CA PRO A 210 -25.19 9.06 -2.45
C PRO A 210 -25.34 10.58 -2.50
N ARG A 211 -24.39 11.28 -1.88
CA ARG A 211 -24.27 12.73 -1.96
C ARG A 211 -23.96 13.18 -3.38
N THR A 212 -24.58 14.28 -3.77
CA THR A 212 -24.36 14.95 -5.06
C THR A 212 -23.48 16.20 -4.95
N ASP A 213 -23.16 16.63 -3.72
CA ASP A 213 -22.38 17.84 -3.42
C ASP A 213 -20.88 17.57 -3.19
N CYS A 214 -20.37 16.39 -3.56
CA CYS A 214 -18.95 16.07 -3.47
C CYS A 214 -18.13 16.93 -4.46
N PRO A 215 -17.08 17.65 -4.01
CA PRO A 215 -16.25 18.51 -4.86
C PRO A 215 -15.76 17.77 -6.10
N GLU A 216 -15.81 18.41 -7.27
CA GLU A 216 -15.22 17.82 -8.48
C GLU A 216 -13.71 18.02 -8.55
N ARG A 217 -13.22 19.09 -7.92
CA ARG A 217 -11.80 19.43 -7.84
C ARG A 217 -11.42 19.84 -6.43
N LEU A 218 -10.22 19.46 -6.02
CA LEU A 218 -9.59 19.88 -4.78
C LEU A 218 -8.68 21.10 -5.01
N PRO A 219 -8.37 21.92 -3.99
CA PRO A 219 -7.39 22.99 -4.11
C PRO A 219 -6.01 22.45 -4.49
N ILE A 220 -5.19 23.28 -5.15
CA ILE A 220 -3.80 22.94 -5.44
C ILE A 220 -3.00 23.08 -4.13
N PRO A 221 -2.27 22.04 -3.69
CA PRO A 221 -1.39 22.14 -2.52
C PRO A 221 -0.35 23.25 -2.69
N THR A 222 0.10 23.83 -1.58
CA THR A 222 1.18 24.84 -1.64
C THR A 222 2.53 24.13 -1.62
N ARG A 223 3.43 24.49 -2.54
CA ARG A 223 4.80 23.95 -2.55
C ARG A 223 5.61 24.57 -1.41
N ILE A 224 6.18 23.73 -0.54
CA ILE A 224 6.94 24.16 0.65
C ILE A 224 8.44 23.92 0.46
N ARG A 225 8.84 22.79 -0.14
CA ARG A 225 10.25 22.50 -0.42
C ARG A 225 10.76 23.35 -1.58
N LYS A 226 11.92 23.98 -1.38
CA LYS A 226 12.58 24.84 -2.37
C LYS A 226 13.63 24.10 -3.21
N SER A 227 14.19 23.02 -2.69
CA SER A 227 15.18 22.20 -3.38
C SER A 227 14.53 21.20 -4.33
N GLU A 228 15.25 20.84 -5.38
CA GLU A 228 14.88 19.75 -6.29
C GLU A 228 15.22 18.38 -5.70
N PRO A 229 14.65 17.29 -6.25
CA PRO A 229 15.05 15.92 -5.91
C PRO A 229 16.57 15.71 -6.05
N ASN A 230 17.17 15.04 -5.06
CA ASN A 230 18.61 14.74 -5.07
C ASN A 230 18.83 13.24 -5.34
N GLU A 231 18.70 12.86 -6.60
CA GLU A 231 18.85 11.48 -7.04
C GLU A 231 20.29 10.94 -6.93
N ASP A 232 21.27 11.84 -6.77
CA ASP A 232 22.70 11.55 -6.59
C ASP A 232 23.08 11.40 -5.10
N ALA A 233 22.14 11.67 -4.17
CA ALA A 233 22.35 11.42 -2.75
C ALA A 233 22.51 9.93 -2.45
N LYS A 234 23.11 9.61 -1.30
CA LYS A 234 23.09 8.24 -0.77
C LYS A 234 21.69 7.84 -0.33
N LEU A 235 21.41 6.54 -0.40
CA LEU A 235 20.15 5.97 0.09
C LEU A 235 19.97 6.26 1.58
N THR A 236 18.77 6.68 1.96
CA THR A 236 18.36 6.75 3.37
C THR A 236 18.28 5.34 3.97
N GLU A 237 18.22 5.22 5.30
CA GLU A 237 18.01 3.93 5.97
C GLU A 237 16.72 3.26 5.47
N PHE A 238 15.62 4.01 5.37
CA PHE A 238 14.36 3.53 4.80
C PHE A 238 14.54 2.97 3.37
N GLN A 239 15.23 3.70 2.50
CA GLN A 239 15.47 3.23 1.12
C GLN A 239 16.41 2.02 1.07
N GLN A 240 17.33 1.88 2.02
CA GLN A 240 18.16 0.68 2.15
C GLN A 240 17.32 -0.53 2.57
N GLU A 241 16.34 -0.37 3.46
CA GLU A 241 15.41 -1.45 3.82
C GLU A 241 14.54 -1.88 2.62
N LEU A 242 14.04 -0.92 1.82
CA LEU A 242 13.33 -1.24 0.58
C LEU A 242 14.23 -2.00 -0.42
N LEU A 243 15.51 -1.63 -0.51
CA LEU A 243 16.50 -2.34 -1.32
C LEU A 243 16.71 -3.78 -0.84
N GLN A 244 16.71 -4.02 0.48
CA GLN A 244 16.79 -5.36 1.06
C GLN A 244 15.58 -6.22 0.67
N LEU A 245 14.37 -5.67 0.74
CA LEU A 245 13.16 -6.35 0.28
C LEU A 245 13.23 -6.68 -1.22
N ALA A 246 13.68 -5.74 -2.04
CA ALA A 246 13.89 -5.98 -3.47
C ALA A 246 14.94 -7.07 -3.73
N ALA A 247 15.99 -7.17 -2.91
CA ALA A 247 16.98 -8.24 -3.03
C ALA A 247 16.39 -9.63 -2.75
N VAL A 248 15.43 -9.74 -1.81
CA VAL A 248 14.69 -10.99 -1.58
C VAL A 248 13.94 -11.42 -2.83
N LEU A 249 13.31 -10.48 -3.55
CA LEU A 249 12.58 -10.78 -4.78
C LEU A 249 13.47 -11.44 -5.84
N LYS A 250 14.77 -11.11 -5.89
CA LYS A 250 15.76 -11.71 -6.81
C LYS A 250 16.55 -12.88 -6.20
N GLY A 251 16.27 -13.27 -4.95
CA GLY A 251 17.02 -14.28 -4.20
C GLY A 251 18.42 -13.84 -3.74
N GLU A 252 18.80 -12.58 -3.98
CA GLU A 252 20.11 -12.01 -3.66
C GLU A 252 20.30 -11.74 -2.16
N ASN A 253 19.23 -11.85 -1.36
CA ASN A 253 19.29 -11.81 0.11
C ASN A 253 20.17 -12.93 0.72
N THR A 254 20.42 -14.01 -0.02
CA THR A 254 21.35 -15.07 0.39
C THR A 254 22.83 -14.66 0.31
N LEU A 255 23.14 -13.52 -0.31
CA LEU A 255 24.49 -12.97 -0.43
C LEU A 255 24.71 -11.94 0.69
N THR A 256 25.08 -12.41 1.88
CA THR A 256 25.17 -11.61 3.12
C THR A 256 26.07 -10.37 2.99
N SER A 257 27.12 -10.42 2.17
CA SER A 257 28.05 -9.31 1.93
C SER A 257 27.53 -8.23 0.97
N TYR A 258 26.45 -8.50 0.24
CA TYR A 258 25.92 -7.65 -0.81
C TYR A 258 25.09 -6.49 -0.24
N LEU A 259 24.25 -6.77 0.74
CA LEU A 259 23.35 -5.79 1.37
C LEU A 259 24.10 -4.80 2.27
N GLU A 260 25.09 -5.27 3.03
CA GLU A 260 25.83 -4.43 3.98
C GLU A 260 26.72 -3.38 3.31
N LYS A 261 27.18 -3.63 2.08
CA LYS A 261 28.13 -2.77 1.36
C LYS A 261 27.50 -2.00 0.22
N MET A 262 26.71 -2.64 -0.64
CA MET A 262 26.24 -1.95 -1.84
C MET A 262 25.14 -0.93 -1.55
N GLY A 263 24.20 -1.23 -0.64
CA GLY A 263 23.14 -0.27 -0.29
C GLY A 263 23.70 1.05 0.26
N LYS A 264 24.83 1.01 0.96
CA LYS A 264 25.52 2.21 1.49
C LYS A 264 26.26 3.00 0.42
N GLU A 265 26.66 2.35 -0.67
CA GLU A 265 27.43 2.96 -1.75
C GLU A 265 26.53 3.47 -2.89
N MET A 266 25.32 2.93 -3.05
CA MET A 266 24.38 3.35 -4.08
C MET A 266 23.87 4.79 -3.88
N THR A 267 23.66 5.45 -5.01
CA THR A 267 22.84 6.67 -5.09
C THR A 267 21.36 6.33 -5.07
N VAL A 268 20.49 7.29 -4.77
CA VAL A 268 19.02 7.16 -4.85
C VAL A 268 18.60 6.63 -6.23
N LYS A 269 19.19 7.17 -7.31
CA LYS A 269 18.93 6.70 -8.67
C LYS A 269 19.29 5.23 -8.87
N GLN A 270 20.50 4.83 -8.44
CA GLN A 270 20.95 3.44 -8.58
C GLN A 270 20.10 2.47 -7.76
N GLY A 271 19.70 2.86 -6.55
CA GLY A 271 18.79 2.08 -5.71
C GLY A 271 17.43 1.91 -6.38
N ASN A 272 16.86 2.97 -6.96
CA ASN A 272 15.62 2.89 -7.72
C ASN A 272 15.73 1.92 -8.90
N ASP A 273 16.76 2.10 -9.74
CA ASP A 273 16.99 1.26 -10.93
C ASP A 273 17.10 -0.23 -10.54
N TYR A 274 17.75 -0.53 -9.40
CA TYR A 274 17.84 -1.88 -8.85
C TYR A 274 16.47 -2.42 -8.39
N MET A 275 15.70 -1.64 -7.64
CA MET A 275 14.38 -2.06 -7.15
C MET A 275 13.40 -2.31 -8.29
N GLU A 276 13.41 -1.45 -9.32
CA GLU A 276 12.59 -1.64 -10.53
C GLU A 276 12.98 -2.94 -11.27
N ASP A 277 14.28 -3.21 -11.46
CA ASP A 277 14.75 -4.47 -12.07
C ASP A 277 14.32 -5.69 -11.24
N ALA A 278 14.38 -5.60 -9.90
CA ALA A 278 13.96 -6.68 -9.01
C ALA A 278 12.48 -7.03 -9.13
N VAL A 279 11.61 -6.03 -9.04
CA VAL A 279 10.17 -6.22 -9.20
C VAL A 279 9.86 -6.77 -10.59
N LYS A 280 10.47 -6.19 -11.63
CA LYS A 280 10.27 -6.62 -13.02
C LYS A 280 10.62 -8.10 -13.19
N ARG A 281 11.81 -8.53 -12.77
CA ARG A 281 12.26 -9.92 -12.92
C ARG A 281 11.40 -10.91 -12.13
N PHE A 282 10.98 -10.52 -10.92
CA PHE A 282 10.09 -11.33 -10.10
C PHE A 282 8.75 -11.56 -10.80
N LEU A 283 8.16 -10.50 -11.38
CA LEU A 283 6.91 -10.62 -12.14
C LEU A 283 7.07 -11.43 -13.42
N GLU A 284 8.18 -11.27 -14.14
CA GLU A 284 8.49 -12.06 -15.33
C GLU A 284 8.60 -13.56 -14.99
N ALA A 285 9.27 -13.89 -13.88
CA ALA A 285 9.39 -15.25 -13.37
C ALA A 285 8.02 -15.83 -12.95
N GLY A 286 7.20 -15.05 -12.24
CA GLY A 286 5.81 -15.40 -11.90
C GLY A 286 4.95 -15.70 -13.12
N LEU A 287 5.01 -14.85 -14.14
CA LEU A 287 4.29 -15.06 -15.40
C LEU A 287 4.80 -16.28 -16.17
N TYR A 288 6.11 -16.53 -16.15
CA TYR A 288 6.68 -17.73 -16.75
C TYR A 288 6.21 -19.00 -16.03
N ALA A 289 6.27 -19.03 -14.69
CA ALA A 289 5.76 -20.14 -13.88
C ALA A 289 4.28 -20.43 -14.18
N LYS A 290 3.45 -19.37 -14.23
CA LYS A 290 2.04 -19.49 -14.61
C LYS A 290 1.84 -20.11 -16.00
N ARG A 291 2.63 -19.67 -17.00
CA ARG A 291 2.58 -20.26 -18.36
C ARG A 291 3.02 -21.73 -18.38
N MET A 292 3.87 -22.14 -17.46
CA MET A 292 4.32 -23.53 -17.29
C MET A 292 3.31 -24.40 -16.52
N GLY A 293 2.16 -23.85 -16.12
CA GLY A 293 1.13 -24.57 -15.37
C GLY A 293 1.49 -24.79 -13.90
N VAL A 294 2.42 -24.00 -13.35
CA VAL A 294 2.69 -23.99 -11.91
C VAL A 294 1.44 -23.50 -11.18
N ASP A 295 1.15 -24.12 -10.04
CA ASP A 295 0.01 -23.77 -9.20
C ASP A 295 0.04 -22.29 -8.79
N GLU A 296 -1.11 -21.62 -8.86
CA GLU A 296 -1.21 -20.18 -8.62
C GLU A 296 -1.00 -19.77 -7.15
N GLU A 297 -1.01 -20.72 -6.21
CA GLU A 297 -0.69 -20.49 -4.79
C GLU A 297 0.80 -20.69 -4.49
N GLN A 298 1.58 -21.19 -5.46
CA GLN A 298 3.02 -21.33 -5.27
C GLN A 298 3.75 -20.00 -5.44
N ILE A 299 4.53 -19.66 -4.41
CA ILE A 299 5.42 -18.50 -4.43
C ILE A 299 6.65 -18.84 -5.28
N VAL A 300 6.92 -18.03 -6.31
CA VAL A 300 8.14 -18.17 -7.12
C VAL A 300 9.36 -17.79 -6.29
N GLN A 301 10.22 -18.77 -6.02
CA GLN A 301 11.49 -18.55 -5.36
C GLN A 301 12.58 -18.28 -6.40
N MET A 302 13.07 -17.04 -6.45
CA MET A 302 14.20 -16.68 -7.29
C MET A 302 15.53 -17.10 -6.65
N ARG A 303 16.53 -17.39 -7.49
CA ARG A 303 17.93 -17.64 -7.07
C ARG A 303 18.82 -16.51 -7.58
N PRO A 304 19.91 -16.15 -6.86
CA PRO A 304 20.86 -15.16 -7.33
C PRO A 304 21.37 -15.49 -8.74
N SER A 305 21.44 -14.48 -9.60
CA SER A 305 22.09 -14.66 -10.90
C SER A 305 23.60 -14.83 -10.70
N LEU A 306 24.21 -15.75 -11.45
CA LEU A 306 25.68 -15.91 -11.47
C LEU A 306 26.40 -14.65 -11.99
N THR A 307 25.69 -13.77 -12.71
CA THR A 307 26.21 -12.50 -13.26
C THR A 307 26.22 -11.33 -12.27
N THR A 308 25.45 -11.38 -11.17
CA THR A 308 25.48 -10.30 -10.15
C THR A 308 26.75 -10.32 -9.29
N ARG A 309 27.55 -11.39 -9.40
CA ARG A 309 28.84 -11.55 -8.74
C ARG A 309 29.96 -10.67 -9.32
N THR A 310 29.72 -9.98 -10.44
CA THR A 310 30.75 -9.32 -11.27
C THR A 310 30.55 -7.81 -11.43
N MET A 311 30.32 -7.08 -10.33
CA MET A 311 30.61 -5.65 -10.30
C MET A 311 31.74 -5.38 -9.30
N LYS A 312 32.98 -5.67 -9.73
CA LYS A 312 34.15 -5.04 -9.11
C LYS A 312 34.16 -3.58 -9.57
N PRO A 313 34.41 -2.60 -8.68
CA PRO A 313 34.69 -1.25 -9.12
C PRO A 313 35.98 -1.29 -9.93
N THR A 314 35.91 -0.97 -11.22
CA THR A 314 37.09 -0.60 -11.99
C THR A 314 37.58 0.73 -11.44
N THR A 315 38.53 0.67 -10.52
CA THR A 315 39.40 1.80 -10.19
C THR A 315 40.14 2.18 -11.46
N SER A 316 39.65 3.20 -12.15
CA SER A 316 40.41 3.94 -13.14
C SER A 316 40.86 5.25 -12.50
N GLN A 317 42.15 5.32 -12.20
CA GLN A 317 42.89 6.57 -12.01
C GLN A 317 44.37 6.29 -12.31
N PRO A 318 45.10 7.30 -12.80
CA PRO A 318 44.98 7.97 -14.10
C PRO A 318 45.91 7.36 -15.15
#